data_AF-A0A0P9JEV3-F1
#
_entry.id   AF-A0A0P9JEV3-F1
#
_cell.length_a   1.000
_cell.length_b   1.000
_cell.length_c   1.000
_cell.angle_alpha   90.00
_cell.angle_beta   90.00
_cell.angle_gamma   90.00
#
_symmetry.space_group_name_H-M   'P 1'
#
loop_
_entity.id
_entity.type
_entity.pdbx_description
1 polymer ?
#
loop_
_entity_poly.entity_id
_entity_poly.type
_entity_poly.pdbx_seq_one_letter_code
_entity_poly.pdbx_strand_id
1 'polypeptide(L)'
;MFSNGWAFDFDPEGSLTKKLEKLSVHLIGIGGADPLTYERHGYGTAMKTQIDQGIFGYCGAEVHISKLLLNSENSGAVHALEMAEQLGRIISSEASPSTADTESL
;
A
#
# COMPACT_ATOMS: atom_id res chain seq x y z
N MET A 1 -9.14 11.11 2.95
CA MET A 1 -9.94 10.98 4.19
C MET A 1 -10.81 9.73 4.03
N PHE A 2 -10.82 8.84 5.02
CA PHE A 2 -11.60 7.59 4.98
C PHE A 2 -12.81 7.77 5.91
N SER A 3 -13.96 8.12 5.35
CA SER A 3 -15.19 8.40 6.11
C SER A 3 -16.25 7.33 5.91
N ASN A 4 -17.18 7.26 6.88
CA ASN A 4 -18.44 6.56 6.73
C ASN A 4 -19.21 7.05 5.48
N GLY A 5 -19.93 6.14 4.83
CA GLY A 5 -20.67 6.38 3.59
C GLY A 5 -19.81 6.33 2.33
N TRP A 6 -18.49 6.51 2.44
CA TRP A 6 -17.55 6.42 1.30
C TRP A 6 -16.59 5.23 1.40
N ALA A 7 -15.79 5.12 2.46
CA ALA A 7 -14.79 4.07 2.62
C ALA A 7 -15.36 2.80 3.27
N PHE A 8 -16.31 2.99 4.17
CA PHE A 8 -17.01 1.93 4.87
C PHE A 8 -18.41 2.42 5.27
N ASP A 9 -19.27 1.51 5.68
CA ASP A 9 -20.58 1.82 6.25
C ASP A 9 -20.92 0.92 7.44
N PHE A 10 -21.87 1.35 8.24
CA PHE A 10 -22.51 0.50 9.26
C PHE A 10 -23.99 0.37 8.91
N ASP A 11 -24.47 -0.87 8.82
CA ASP A 11 -25.91 -1.09 8.74
C ASP A 11 -26.60 -0.79 10.09
N PRO A 12 -27.94 -0.66 10.12
CA PRO A 12 -28.68 -0.41 11.36
C PRO A 12 -28.46 -1.48 12.45
N GLU A 13 -28.07 -2.68 12.05
CA GLU A 13 -27.75 -3.82 12.92
C GLU A 13 -26.28 -3.81 13.42
N GLY A 14 -25.47 -2.85 12.97
CA GLY A 14 -24.09 -2.61 13.40
C GLY A 14 -23.02 -3.37 12.61
N SER A 15 -23.37 -4.03 11.51
CA SER A 15 -22.40 -4.75 10.67
C SER A 15 -21.59 -3.79 9.79
N LEU A 16 -20.29 -4.06 9.67
CA LEU A 16 -19.36 -3.25 8.87
C LEU A 16 -19.44 -3.66 7.40
N THR A 17 -19.82 -2.73 6.53
CA THR A 17 -19.69 -2.87 5.07
C THR A 17 -18.42 -2.19 4.59
N LYS A 18 -17.56 -2.92 3.90
CA LYS A 18 -16.35 -2.39 3.25
C LYS A 18 -16.70 -1.86 1.87
N LYS A 19 -16.21 -0.68 1.49
CA LYS A 19 -16.62 -0.03 0.22
C LYS A 19 -15.48 0.16 -0.77
N LEU A 20 -14.24 -0.12 -0.38
CA LEU A 20 -13.04 0.10 -1.20
C LEU A 20 -12.43 -1.18 -1.77
N GLU A 21 -13.20 -2.26 -1.91
CA GLU A 21 -12.72 -3.57 -2.39
C GLU A 21 -12.12 -3.53 -3.80
N LYS A 22 -12.50 -2.54 -4.62
CA LYS A 22 -11.96 -2.33 -5.97
C LYS A 22 -10.79 -1.35 -6.00
N LEU A 23 -10.37 -0.82 -4.86
CA LEU A 23 -9.25 0.10 -4.76
C LEU A 23 -7.96 -0.68 -4.49
N SER A 24 -7.10 -0.73 -5.51
CA SER A 24 -5.73 -1.21 -5.40
C SER A 24 -4.80 -0.12 -4.86
N VAL A 25 -3.95 -0.47 -3.91
CA VAL A 25 -3.06 0.47 -3.20
C VAL A 25 -1.62 -0.01 -3.25
N HIS A 26 -0.71 0.91 -3.58
CA HIS A 26 0.73 0.73 -3.45
C HIS A 26 1.29 1.74 -2.44
N LEU A 27 1.96 1.25 -1.40
CA LEU A 27 2.53 2.04 -0.32
C LEU A 27 4.05 2.04 -0.41
N ILE A 28 4.62 3.23 -0.55
CA ILE A 28 6.08 3.44 -0.54
C ILE A 28 6.39 4.38 0.64
N GLY A 29 6.98 3.83 1.70
CA GLY A 29 7.45 4.60 2.85
C GLY A 29 8.93 4.95 2.70
N ILE A 30 9.29 6.20 2.97
CA ILE A 30 10.68 6.67 2.95
C ILE A 30 11.12 6.91 4.40
N GLY A 31 12.16 6.21 4.83
CA GLY A 31 12.71 6.27 6.19
C GLY A 31 14.12 6.84 6.22
N GLY A 32 14.40 7.73 7.18
CA GLY A 32 15.74 8.32 7.36
C GLY A 32 16.74 7.33 7.96
N ALA A 33 16.31 6.53 8.93
CA ALA A 33 17.19 5.58 9.63
C ALA A 33 17.50 4.33 8.80
N ASP A 34 18.56 3.63 9.17
CA ASP A 34 18.99 2.38 8.56
C ASP A 34 18.03 1.20 8.84
N PRO A 35 18.14 0.09 8.06
CA PRO A 35 17.31 -1.09 8.27
C PRO A 35 17.41 -1.74 9.66
N LEU A 36 18.60 -1.73 10.27
CA LEU A 36 18.81 -2.35 11.58
C LEU A 36 18.03 -1.62 12.68
N THR A 37 17.92 -0.31 12.56
CA THR A 37 17.11 0.53 13.45
C THR A 37 15.62 0.18 13.32
N TYR A 38 15.12 0.03 12.09
CA TYR A 38 13.74 -0.36 11.83
C TYR A 38 13.40 -1.75 12.36
N GLU A 39 14.32 -2.71 12.20
CA GLU A 39 14.18 -4.07 12.71
C GLU A 39 14.17 -4.08 14.24
N ARG A 40 15.15 -3.43 14.88
CA ARG A 40 15.29 -3.38 16.34
C ARG A 40 14.03 -2.86 17.03
N HIS A 41 13.38 -1.86 16.43
CA HIS A 41 12.20 -1.22 17.01
C HIS A 41 10.88 -1.75 16.44
N GLY A 42 10.93 -2.69 15.48
CA GLY A 42 9.74 -3.29 14.88
C GLY A 42 8.88 -2.30 14.07
N TYR A 43 9.46 -1.20 13.59
CA TYR A 43 8.70 -0.16 12.89
C TYR A 43 8.04 -0.67 11.60
N GLY A 44 8.73 -1.53 10.85
CA GLY A 44 8.15 -2.14 9.65
C GLY A 44 6.89 -2.95 9.95
N THR A 45 6.92 -3.75 11.02
CA THR A 45 5.76 -4.52 11.48
C THR A 45 4.64 -3.59 11.94
N ALA A 46 4.96 -2.57 12.75
CA ALA A 46 3.97 -1.61 13.23
C ALA A 46 3.26 -0.88 12.07
N MET A 47 4.03 -0.44 11.06
CA MET A 47 3.48 0.20 9.87
C MET A 47 2.58 -0.74 9.08
N LYS A 48 3.01 -1.98 8.84
CA LYS A 48 2.20 -2.98 8.13
C LYS A 48 0.86 -3.25 8.86
N THR A 49 0.91 -3.39 10.18
CA THR A 49 -0.30 -3.63 10.98
C THR A 49 -1.24 -2.43 10.97
N GLN A 50 -0.71 -1.23 11.21
CA GLN A 50 -1.57 -0.04 11.36
C GLN A 50 -2.06 0.48 10.02
N ILE A 51 -1.21 0.51 9.00
CA ILE A 51 -1.52 1.13 7.72
C ILE A 51 -2.15 0.10 6.78
N ASP A 52 -1.42 -0.96 6.41
CA ASP A 52 -1.90 -1.93 5.44
C ASP A 52 -3.18 -2.63 5.95
N GLN A 53 -3.12 -3.20 7.16
CA GLN A 53 -4.24 -3.95 7.71
C GLN A 53 -5.28 -3.04 8.38
N GLY A 54 -4.82 -2.08 9.17
CA GLY A 54 -5.69 -1.22 9.98
C GLY A 54 -6.47 -0.18 9.18
N ILE A 55 -5.83 0.53 8.24
CA ILE A 55 -6.51 1.57 7.45
C ILE A 55 -7.13 0.96 6.18
N PHE A 56 -6.29 0.37 5.33
CA PHE A 56 -6.75 -0.13 4.03
C PHE A 56 -7.57 -1.41 4.17
N GLY A 57 -7.07 -2.38 4.95
CA GLY A 57 -7.77 -3.65 5.20
C GLY A 57 -9.12 -3.47 5.89
N TYR A 58 -9.25 -2.48 6.79
CA TYR A 58 -10.54 -2.14 7.40
C TYR A 58 -11.57 -1.68 6.36
N CYS A 59 -11.15 -0.87 5.39
CA CYS A 59 -12.02 -0.34 4.33
C CYS A 59 -12.19 -1.30 3.14
N GLY A 60 -11.44 -2.41 3.11
CA GLY A 60 -11.47 -3.44 2.07
C GLY A 60 -10.52 -3.22 0.91
N ALA A 61 -9.73 -2.15 0.92
CA ALA A 61 -8.75 -1.89 -0.14
C ALA A 61 -7.60 -2.91 -0.09
N GLU A 62 -7.19 -3.39 -1.25
CA GLU A 62 -6.09 -4.35 -1.37
C GLU A 62 -4.76 -3.61 -1.51
N VAL A 63 -3.80 -3.92 -0.64
CA VAL A 63 -2.44 -3.40 -0.71
C VAL A 63 -1.55 -4.41 -1.45
N HIS A 64 -1.29 -4.18 -2.74
CA HIS A 64 -0.45 -5.08 -3.54
C HIS A 64 1.04 -4.91 -3.22
N ILE A 65 1.48 -3.66 -2.99
CA ILE A 65 2.87 -3.33 -2.68
C ILE A 65 2.91 -2.51 -1.41
N SER A 66 3.74 -2.92 -0.45
CA SER A 66 4.09 -2.14 0.74
C SER A 66 5.61 -2.23 0.95
N LYS A 67 6.33 -1.15 0.59
CA LYS A 67 7.79 -1.12 0.57
C LYS A 67 8.32 0.04 1.42
N LEU A 68 9.35 -0.25 2.21
CA LEU A 68 10.14 0.76 2.92
C LEU A 68 11.47 0.97 2.20
N LEU A 69 11.75 2.22 1.85
CA LEU A 69 13.03 2.72 1.36
C LEU A 69 13.74 3.41 2.54
N LEU A 70 14.69 2.70 3.13
CA LEU A 70 15.36 3.12 4.36
C LEU A 70 16.72 3.77 4.07
N ASN A 71 17.31 4.39 5.09
CA ASN A 71 18.58 5.11 4.98
C ASN A 71 18.54 6.25 3.93
N SER A 72 17.39 6.90 3.75
CA SER A 72 17.18 7.90 2.69
C SER A 72 18.05 9.14 2.82
N GLU A 73 18.46 9.50 4.04
CA GLU A 73 19.32 10.67 4.28
C GLU A 73 20.79 10.41 3.94
N ASN A 74 21.22 9.13 3.90
CA ASN A 74 22.62 8.76 3.71
C ASN A 74 22.89 7.95 2.43
N SER A 75 21.86 7.42 1.77
CA SER A 75 22.00 6.61 0.54
C SER A 75 22.27 7.42 -0.72
N GLY A 76 22.08 8.74 -0.67
CA GLY A 76 22.33 9.65 -1.78
C GLY A 76 21.22 9.65 -2.85
N ALA A 77 21.13 10.76 -3.60
CA ALA A 77 20.02 10.99 -4.53
C ALA A 77 19.93 9.96 -5.68
N VAL A 78 21.08 9.45 -6.16
CA VAL A 78 21.11 8.48 -7.26
C VAL A 78 20.44 7.17 -6.85
N HIS A 79 20.75 6.65 -5.66
CA HIS A 79 20.14 5.42 -5.17
C HIS A 79 18.63 5.55 -5.01
N ALA A 80 18.15 6.70 -4.52
CA ALA A 80 16.73 6.97 -4.39
C ALA A 80 16.02 6.97 -5.77
N LEU A 81 16.65 7.53 -6.80
CA LEU A 81 16.12 7.54 -8.16
C LEU A 81 16.07 6.13 -8.79
N GLU A 82 17.12 5.32 -8.61
CA GLU A 82 17.15 3.93 -9.07
C GLU A 82 16.04 3.08 -8.43
N MET A 83 15.87 3.21 -7.11
CA MET A 83 14.81 2.52 -6.38
C MET A 83 13.42 2.98 -6.82
N ALA A 84 13.23 4.29 -7.05
CA ALA A 84 11.97 4.83 -7.55
C ALA A 84 11.67 4.33 -8.97
N GLU A 85 12.66 4.27 -9.86
CA GLU A 85 12.51 3.73 -11.21
C GLU A 85 12.12 2.24 -11.17
N GLN A 86 12.82 1.44 -10.37
CA GLN A 86 12.53 0.02 -10.23
C GLN A 86 11.10 -0.22 -9.72
N LEU A 87 10.68 0.52 -8.69
CA LEU A 87 9.32 0.44 -8.15
C LEU A 87 8.28 0.87 -9.18
N GLY A 88 8.54 1.95 -9.94
CA GLY A 88 7.66 2.40 -11.01
C GLY A 88 7.43 1.33 -12.08
N ARG A 89 8.49 0.59 -12.46
CA ARG A 89 8.38 -0.53 -13.43
C ARG A 89 7.52 -1.67 -12.88
N ILE A 90 7.70 -2.06 -11.62
CA ILE A 90 6.89 -3.10 -10.97
C ILE A 90 5.42 -2.69 -10.95
N ILE A 91 5.14 -1.48 -10.43
CA ILE A 91 3.78 -0.93 -10.34
C ILE A 91 3.10 -0.89 -11.72
N SER A 92 3.81 -0.44 -12.75
CA SER A 92 3.27 -0.38 -14.12
C SER A 92 2.97 -1.76 -14.70
N SER A 93 3.74 -2.78 -14.32
CA SER A 93 3.51 -4.15 -14.80
C SER A 93 2.29 -4.79 -14.16
N GLU A 94 2.00 -4.50 -12.89
CA GLU A 94 0.79 -4.97 -12.19
C GLU A 94 -0.47 -4.23 -12.63
N ALA A 95 -0.35 -2.96 -13.04
CA ALA A 95 -1.48 -2.15 -13.50
C ALA A 95 -1.99 -2.51 -14.91
N SER A 96 -1.30 -3.40 -15.64
CA SER A 96 -1.76 -3.82 -16.98
C SER A 96 -2.95 -4.76 -16.84
N PRO A 97 -4.15 -4.42 -17.35
CA PRO A 97 -5.28 -5.32 -17.28
C PRO A 97 -4.97 -6.61 -18.05
N SER A 98 -5.25 -7.75 -17.41
CA SER A 98 -5.36 -9.02 -18.13
C SER A 98 -6.41 -8.87 -19.22
N THR A 99 -5.98 -8.82 -20.49
CA THR A 99 -6.83 -8.83 -21.68
C THR A 99 -7.45 -10.22 -21.90
N ALA A 100 -8.18 -10.70 -20.90
CA ALA A 100 -8.98 -11.93 -20.99
C ALA A 100 -10.36 -11.60 -20.47
N ASP A 101 -11.15 -10.94 -21.32
CA ASP A 101 -12.61 -11.06 -21.41
C ASP A 101 -13.09 -10.05 -22.47
N THR A 102 -12.82 -10.37 -23.74
CA THR A 102 -13.55 -9.82 -24.87
C THR A 102 -13.65 -10.91 -25.91
N GLU A 103 -14.65 -11.79 -25.75
CA GLU A 103 -15.40 -12.43 -26.84
C GLU A 103 -16.44 -13.42 -26.27
N SER A 104 -17.68 -12.97 -26.15
CA SER A 104 -18.84 -13.71 -26.67
C SER A 104 -20.06 -12.78 -26.70
N LEU A 105 -20.38 -12.34 -27.91
CA LEU A 105 -21.71 -11.91 -28.32
C LEU A 105 -22.42 -13.13 -28.93
#